data_AF-A0A3D4JJM0-F1
#
_entry.id   AF-A0A3D4JJM0-F1
#
_cell.length_a   1.000
_cell.length_b   1.000
_cell.length_c   1.000
_cell.angle_alpha   90.00
_cell.angle_beta   90.00
_cell.angle_gamma   90.00
#
_symmetry.space_group_name_H-M   'P 1'
#
loop_
_entity.id
_entity.type
_entity.pdbx_description
1 polymer ?
#
loop_
_entity_poly.entity_id
_entity_poly.type
_entity_poly.pdbx_seq_one_letter_code
_entity_poly.pdbx_strand_id
1 'polypeptide(L)'
;MNQESEYQNIQKAIVSDDDYAVTGTVNFDFRSFHLLFENSIFMFRTDAVYQIKADYLKMLEESIEITDQFFTRRSFIKKFTDALLKFFAPLM
;
A
#
# COMPACT_ATOMS: atom_id res chain seq x y z
N MET A 1 19.66 -14.40 14.93
CA MET A 1 19.42 -14.61 13.48
C MET A 1 17.93 -14.43 13.28
N ASN A 2 17.52 -13.36 12.60
CA ASN A 2 16.18 -13.05 12.04
C ASN A 2 16.05 -11.51 11.93
N GLN A 3 17.00 -10.88 11.26
CA GLN A 3 16.93 -9.45 10.90
C GLN A 3 16.05 -9.21 9.65
N GLU A 4 15.54 -10.28 9.01
CA GLU A 4 14.69 -10.19 7.80
C GLU A 4 13.22 -9.90 8.09
N SER A 5 12.74 -10.07 9.33
CA SER A 5 11.34 -9.86 9.71
C SER A 5 10.92 -8.39 9.73
N GLU A 6 11.87 -7.45 9.75
CA GLU A 6 11.58 -6.02 9.97
C GLU A 6 11.37 -5.24 8.66
N TYR A 7 11.80 -5.78 7.52
CA TYR A 7 11.72 -5.09 6.22
C TYR A 7 10.48 -5.41 5.38
N GLN A 8 9.59 -6.31 5.84
CA GLN A 8 8.50 -6.85 5.01
C GLN A 8 7.30 -5.91 4.79
N ASN A 9 7.20 -4.76 5.50
CA ASN A 9 5.98 -3.94 5.52
C ASN A 9 5.99 -2.64 4.68
N ILE A 10 6.98 -2.45 3.81
CA ILE A 10 7.08 -1.25 2.95
C ILE A 10 7.18 -1.62 1.46
N GLN A 11 6.42 -2.64 1.04
CA GLN A 11 6.37 -3.00 -0.38
C GLN A 11 5.30 -2.20 -1.10
N LYS A 12 5.71 -1.33 -2.04
CA LYS A 12 4.83 -0.61 -2.96
C LYS A 12 4.80 -1.38 -4.27
N ALA A 13 4.01 -2.45 -4.26
CA ALA A 13 3.91 -3.37 -5.38
C ALA A 13 2.46 -3.53 -5.84
N ILE A 14 2.29 -3.73 -7.14
CA ILE A 14 1.03 -4.10 -7.79
C ILE A 14 1.29 -5.42 -8.50
N VAL A 15 0.44 -6.41 -8.28
CA VAL A 15 0.45 -7.69 -8.99
C VAL A 15 -0.91 -7.89 -9.64
N SER A 16 -0.92 -8.33 -10.91
CA SER A 16 -2.13 -8.69 -11.63
C SER A 16 -2.02 -10.13 -12.11
N ASP A 17 -2.95 -10.94 -11.63
CA ASP A 17 -3.03 -12.37 -11.91
C ASP A 17 -1.69 -13.08 -11.65
N ASP A 18 -1.19 -13.80 -12.64
CA ASP A 18 0.09 -14.53 -12.61
C ASP A 18 1.09 -13.99 -13.66
N ASP A 19 0.74 -12.91 -14.35
CA ASP A 19 1.46 -12.45 -15.54
C ASP A 19 2.19 -11.12 -15.33
N TYR A 20 1.70 -10.24 -14.46
CA TYR A 20 2.20 -8.86 -14.36
C TYR A 20 2.53 -8.48 -12.92
N ALA A 21 3.66 -7.82 -12.72
CA ALA A 21 3.96 -7.14 -11.47
C ALA A 21 4.71 -5.83 -11.71
N VAL A 22 4.47 -4.84 -10.85
CA VAL A 22 5.22 -3.58 -10.78
C VAL A 22 5.63 -3.35 -9.34
N THR A 23 6.89 -2.98 -9.12
CA THR A 23 7.39 -2.56 -7.81
C THR A 23 8.33 -1.38 -7.96
N GLY A 24 8.41 -0.49 -6.98
CA GLY A 24 9.29 0.67 -7.05
C GLY A 24 9.11 1.67 -5.92
N THR A 25 9.57 2.90 -6.17
CA THR A 25 9.52 3.98 -5.19
C THR A 25 8.15 4.67 -5.13
N VAL A 26 7.37 4.56 -6.20
CA VAL A 26 6.05 5.18 -6.42
C VAL A 26 5.06 4.83 -5.30
N ASN A 27 4.49 5.84 -4.64
CA ASN A 27 3.27 5.68 -3.85
C ASN A 27 2.03 5.79 -4.75
N PHE A 28 0.92 5.18 -4.33
CA PHE A 28 -0.37 5.30 -5.02
C PHE A 28 -1.10 6.59 -4.60
N ASP A 29 -0.47 7.74 -4.82
CA ASP A 29 -1.01 9.06 -4.52
C ASP A 29 -0.68 10.10 -5.62
N PHE A 30 -1.44 11.18 -5.67
CA PHE A 30 -1.32 12.21 -6.72
C PHE A 30 0.08 12.84 -6.80
N ARG A 31 0.78 13.00 -5.67
CA ARG A 31 2.10 13.65 -5.63
C ARG A 31 3.15 12.75 -6.28
N SER A 32 3.14 11.45 -5.96
CA SER A 32 4.06 10.49 -6.61
C SER A 32 3.83 10.39 -8.11
N PHE A 33 2.58 10.54 -8.60
CA PHE A 33 2.31 10.46 -10.04
C PHE A 33 2.62 11.72 -10.84
N HIS A 34 2.57 12.91 -10.23
CA HIS A 34 2.64 14.16 -10.98
C HIS A 34 3.79 15.09 -10.59
N LEU A 35 4.32 14.97 -9.37
CA LEU A 35 5.26 15.95 -8.82
C LEU A 35 6.65 15.36 -8.56
N LEU A 36 6.72 14.08 -8.21
CA LEU A 36 7.97 13.41 -7.86
C LEU A 36 8.55 12.64 -9.05
N PHE A 37 9.88 12.57 -9.07
CA PHE A 37 10.59 11.68 -9.97
C PHE A 37 10.70 10.31 -9.30
N GLU A 38 9.94 9.35 -9.81
CA GLU A 38 9.85 8.00 -9.26
C GLU A 38 10.42 6.96 -10.23
N ASN A 39 10.83 5.81 -9.71
CA ASN A 39 11.31 4.69 -10.52
C ASN A 39 10.59 3.39 -10.13
N SER A 40 10.16 2.64 -11.15
CA SER A 40 9.49 1.36 -10.97
C SER A 40 9.96 0.35 -12.01
N ILE A 41 10.04 -0.90 -11.59
CA ILE A 41 10.37 -2.05 -12.43
C ILE A 41 9.07 -2.75 -12.78
N PHE A 42 8.80 -2.86 -14.07
CA PHE A 42 7.73 -3.67 -14.62
C PHE A 42 8.25 -5.06 -14.97
N MET A 43 7.51 -6.08 -14.55
CA MET A 43 7.83 -7.49 -14.73
C MET A 43 6.67 -8.18 -15.44
N PHE A 44 7.01 -8.99 -16.45
CA PHE A 44 6.05 -9.76 -17.22
C PHE A 44 6.49 -11.22 -17.29
N ARG A 45 5.66 -12.11 -16.74
CA ARG A 45 5.84 -13.57 -16.75
C ARG A 45 7.24 -14.01 -16.26
N THR A 46 7.67 -13.42 -15.16
CA THR A 46 8.92 -13.78 -14.47
C THR A 46 8.62 -14.44 -13.13
N ASP A 47 9.58 -15.20 -12.60
CA ASP A 47 9.46 -15.83 -11.28
C ASP A 47 9.21 -14.80 -10.15
N ALA A 48 9.66 -13.55 -10.35
CA ALA A 48 9.44 -12.46 -9.41
C ALA A 48 7.96 -12.08 -9.26
N VAL A 49 7.12 -12.31 -10.28
CA VAL A 49 5.67 -12.10 -10.20
C VAL A 49 5.07 -13.01 -9.13
N TYR A 50 5.46 -14.29 -9.13
CA TYR A 50 4.99 -15.27 -8.14
C TYR A 50 5.50 -14.97 -6.73
N GLN A 51 6.73 -14.47 -6.60
CA GLN A 51 7.29 -14.06 -5.31
C GLN A 51 6.49 -12.91 -4.69
N ILE A 52 6.21 -11.85 -5.48
CA ILE A 52 5.41 -10.71 -5.03
C ILE A 52 3.98 -11.14 -4.67
N LYS A 53 3.39 -12.04 -5.45
CA LYS A 53 2.06 -12.60 -5.15
C LYS A 53 2.05 -13.36 -3.83
N ALA A 54 3.04 -14.21 -3.58
CA ALA A 54 3.15 -14.98 -2.35
C ALA A 54 3.31 -14.08 -1.12
N ASP A 55 4.16 -13.04 -1.22
CA ASP A 55 4.33 -12.04 -0.18
C ASP A 55 3.02 -11.29 0.10
N TYR A 56 2.30 -10.88 -0.96
CA TYR A 56 1.00 -10.22 -0.82
C TYR A 56 -0.02 -11.11 -0.10
N LEU A 57 -0.11 -12.40 -0.45
CA LEU A 57 -1.05 -13.33 0.19
C LEU A 57 -0.72 -13.53 1.67
N LYS A 58 0.56 -13.64 2.03
CA LYS A 58 0.99 -13.71 3.43
C LYS A 58 0.62 -12.44 4.19
N MET A 59 0.83 -11.25 3.60
CA MET A 59 0.43 -9.98 4.20
C MET A 59 -1.10 -9.88 4.35
N LEU A 60 -1.86 -10.43 3.41
CA LEU A 60 -3.32 -10.43 3.44
C LEU A 60 -3.85 -11.25 4.63
N GLU A 61 -3.23 -12.38 4.96
CA GLU A 61 -3.60 -13.22 6.12
C GLU A 61 -3.44 -12.49 7.47
N GLU A 62 -2.47 -11.59 7.59
CA GLU A 62 -2.23 -10.78 8.79
C GLU A 62 -2.99 -9.43 8.77
N SER A 63 -3.64 -9.10 7.66
CA SER A 63 -4.31 -7.80 7.48
C SER A 63 -5.69 -7.75 8.13
N ILE A 64 -6.15 -6.52 8.41
CA ILE A 64 -7.53 -6.28 8.87
C ILE A 64 -8.42 -5.92 7.69
N GLU A 65 -9.57 -6.57 7.61
CA GLU A 65 -10.58 -6.21 6.62
C GLU A 65 -11.20 -4.84 6.96
N ILE A 66 -11.13 -3.90 6.02
CA ILE A 66 -11.72 -2.58 6.16
C ILE A 66 -13.09 -2.56 5.48
N THR A 67 -14.16 -2.56 6.28
CA THR A 67 -15.55 -2.52 5.81
C THR A 67 -16.22 -1.17 6.13
N ASP A 68 -17.41 -0.90 5.58
CA ASP A 68 -18.16 0.31 5.94
C ASP A 68 -18.48 0.40 7.44
N GLN A 69 -18.70 -0.76 8.08
CA GLN A 69 -18.92 -0.83 9.52
C GLN A 69 -17.68 -0.38 10.32
N PHE A 70 -16.48 -0.57 9.77
CA PHE A 70 -15.23 -0.10 10.37
C PHE A 70 -15.22 1.43 10.50
N PHE A 71 -15.84 2.16 9.56
CA PHE A 71 -15.91 3.62 9.60
C PHE A 71 -17.05 4.14 10.49
N THR A 72 -18.21 3.48 10.48
CA THR A 72 -19.37 3.93 11.25
C THR A 72 -19.14 3.79 12.75
N ARG A 73 -18.47 2.73 13.19
CA ARG A 73 -18.12 2.43 14.60
C ARG A 73 -17.01 3.32 15.18
N ARG A 74 -16.42 4.24 14.41
CA ARG A 74 -15.38 5.16 14.92
C ARG A 74 -15.97 6.17 15.92
N SER A 75 -15.21 6.45 16.99
CA SER A 75 -15.58 7.44 17.99
C SER A 75 -15.72 8.84 17.39
N PHE A 76 -16.57 9.68 18.00
CA PHE A 76 -16.79 11.05 17.55
C PHE A 76 -15.49 11.87 17.49
N ILE A 77 -14.57 11.64 18.44
CA ILE A 77 -13.25 12.28 18.48
C ILE A 77 -12.44 11.94 17.22
N LYS A 78 -12.40 10.67 16.79
CA LYS A 78 -11.69 10.27 15.56
C LYS A 78 -12.29 10.91 14.31
N LYS A 79 -13.62 11.02 14.24
CA LYS A 79 -14.30 11.69 13.12
C LYS A 79 -13.97 13.18 13.05
N PHE A 80 -13.91 13.85 14.21
CA PHE A 80 -13.52 15.25 14.29
C PHE A 80 -12.06 15.47 13.88
N THR A 81 -11.14 14.62 14.35
CA THR A 81 -9.73 14.72 13.96
C THR A 81 -9.51 14.45 12.48
N ASP A 82 -10.22 13.47 11.90
CA ASP A 82 -10.17 13.19 10.46
C ASP A 82 -10.64 14.41 9.64
N ALA A 83 -11.69 15.09 10.08
CA ALA A 83 -12.20 16.30 9.43
C ALA A 83 -11.22 17.48 9.55
N LEU A 84 -10.63 17.67 10.73
CA LEU A 84 -9.62 18.70 10.95
C LEU A 84 -8.38 18.47 10.08
N LEU A 85 -7.86 17.23 10.01
CA LEU A 85 -6.73 16.89 9.17
C LEU A 85 -7.05 17.03 7.67
N LYS A 86 -8.27 16.66 7.24
CA LYS A 86 -8.73 16.88 5.86
C LYS A 86 -8.78 18.35 5.48
N PHE A 87 -9.13 19.24 6.41
CA PHE A 87 -9.10 20.68 6.16
C PHE A 87 -7.68 21.18 5.85
N PHE A 88 -6.66 20.61 6.49
CA PHE A 88 -5.26 20.93 6.23
C PHE A 88 -4.61 20.11 5.11
N ALA A 89 -5.30 19.11 4.54
CA ALA A 89 -4.74 18.24 3.51
C ALA A 89 -4.20 18.98 2.27
N PRO A 90 -4.80 20.09 1.77
CA PRO A 90 -4.25 20.85 0.64
C PRO A 90 -2.89 21.53 0.91
N LEU A 91 -2.44 21.58 2.17
CA LEU A 91 -1.14 22.15 2.55
C LEU A 91 0.00 21.12 2.50
N MET A 92 -0.31 19.82 2.33
CA MET A 92 0.65 18.72 2.24
C MET A 92 0.80 18.19 0.81
#